data_AF-A0A1G9K7E1-F1
#
_entry.id   AF-A0A1G9K7E1-F1
#
_cell.length_a   1.000
_cell.length_b   1.000
_cell.length_c   1.000
_cell.angle_alpha   90.00
_cell.angle_beta   90.00
_cell.angle_gamma   90.00
#
_symmetry.space_group_name_H-M   'P 1'
#
loop_
_entity.id
_entity.type
_entity.pdbx_description
1 polymer ?
#
loop_
_entity_poly.entity_id
_entity_poly.type
_entity_poly.pdbx_seq_one_letter_code
_entity_poly.pdbx_strand_id
1 'polypeptide(L)'
;MAGSDLRKAIGQGTRRLGLSLLAALPLVASAEAVDAARLSNAVAVFSGIDKITGRITTFDVYIGETVQFGALQVTPRVCYSRDDTEAQKITTFVEVEEITLDRKIRRIFTGWMFADSPGLNAVEHPVYDVWLQSCKATSDLPPPDTAQKR
;
A
#
# COMPACT_ATOMS: atom_id res chain seq x y z
N MET A 1 15.01 -91.92 -48.12
CA MET A 1 15.62 -90.58 -48.28
C MET A 1 14.89 -89.63 -47.34
N ALA A 2 15.65 -89.01 -46.42
CA ALA A 2 15.39 -87.77 -45.66
C ALA A 2 13.93 -87.41 -45.33
N GLY A 3 13.50 -87.18 -44.09
CA GLY A 3 14.15 -87.09 -42.79
C GLY A 3 13.02 -86.87 -41.78
N SER A 4 13.14 -87.52 -40.62
CA SER A 4 12.12 -87.69 -39.59
C SER A 4 11.93 -86.47 -38.70
N ASP A 5 10.66 -86.10 -38.51
CA ASP A 5 9.94 -85.93 -37.25
C ASP A 5 10.57 -85.34 -35.96
N LEU A 6 9.71 -84.50 -35.35
CA LEU A 6 9.40 -84.37 -33.92
C LEU A 6 10.24 -83.47 -32.99
N ARG A 7 9.55 -82.38 -32.57
CA ARG A 7 9.28 -81.92 -31.18
C ARG A 7 10.44 -81.75 -30.18
N LYS A 8 10.57 -80.51 -29.67
CA LYS A 8 10.79 -80.04 -28.27
C LYS A 8 11.67 -78.78 -28.30
N ALA A 9 11.63 -77.84 -27.36
CA ALA A 9 10.88 -77.66 -26.13
C ALA A 9 10.81 -76.15 -25.85
N ILE A 10 9.76 -75.78 -25.14
CA ILE A 10 9.60 -74.51 -24.44
C ILE A 10 10.75 -74.34 -23.45
N GLY A 11 11.48 -73.22 -23.53
CA GLY A 11 12.58 -72.86 -22.64
C GLY A 11 12.52 -71.38 -22.29
N GLN A 12 12.10 -71.09 -21.06
CA GLN A 12 12.05 -69.77 -20.44
C GLN A 12 13.46 -69.18 -20.28
N GLY A 13 13.59 -67.85 -20.42
CA GLY A 13 14.88 -67.19 -20.18
C GLY A 13 14.82 -65.68 -20.38
N THR A 14 14.16 -64.97 -19.47
CA THR A 14 14.20 -63.51 -19.35
C THR A 14 15.62 -62.98 -19.19
N ARG A 15 16.07 -62.12 -20.10
CA ARG A 15 17.12 -61.12 -19.84
C ARG A 15 16.69 -59.77 -20.41
N ARG A 16 16.25 -58.87 -19.53
CA ARG A 16 16.02 -57.44 -19.79
C ARG A 16 17.35 -56.70 -19.69
N LEU A 17 17.60 -55.72 -20.57
CA LEU A 17 18.28 -54.41 -20.39
C LEU A 17 18.68 -53.89 -21.80
N GLY A 18 18.50 -52.63 -22.19
CA GLY A 18 17.96 -51.47 -21.48
C GLY A 18 17.72 -50.33 -22.48
N LEU A 19 16.53 -49.75 -22.45
CA LEU A 19 16.25 -48.47 -23.08
C LEU A 19 16.23 -47.45 -21.94
N SER A 20 17.32 -46.69 -21.78
CA SER A 20 17.45 -45.64 -20.78
C SER A 20 16.52 -44.47 -21.15
N LEU A 21 15.29 -44.52 -20.67
CA LEU A 21 14.36 -43.40 -20.74
C LEU A 21 14.71 -42.43 -19.61
N LEU A 22 15.46 -41.37 -19.92
CA LEU A 22 15.66 -40.22 -19.03
C LEU A 22 14.30 -39.53 -18.82
N ALA A 23 13.60 -39.90 -17.74
CA ALA A 23 12.40 -39.23 -17.30
C ALA A 23 12.79 -37.86 -16.71
N ALA A 24 12.68 -36.80 -17.53
CA ALA A 24 12.79 -35.42 -17.05
C ALA A 24 11.53 -35.09 -16.23
N LEU A 25 11.65 -35.10 -14.90
CA LEU A 25 10.62 -34.58 -13.99
C LEU A 25 10.58 -33.05 -14.13
N PRO A 26 9.43 -32.43 -14.48
CA PRO A 26 9.31 -30.98 -14.44
C PRO A 26 9.31 -30.52 -12.98
N LEU A 27 10.27 -29.68 -12.62
CA LEU A 27 10.33 -29.02 -11.32
C LEU A 27 9.20 -27.98 -11.28
N VAL A 28 8.08 -28.31 -10.63
CA VAL A 28 6.97 -27.38 -10.43
C VAL A 28 7.41 -26.38 -9.36
N ALA A 29 7.78 -25.17 -9.79
CA ALA A 29 8.08 -24.08 -8.88
C ALA A 29 6.77 -23.55 -8.28
N SER A 30 6.58 -23.73 -6.98
CA SER A 30 5.49 -23.11 -6.22
C SER A 30 5.76 -21.60 -6.13
N ALA A 31 4.96 -20.79 -6.82
CA ALA A 31 4.96 -19.35 -6.62
C ALA A 31 4.16 -19.04 -5.34
N GLU A 32 4.85 -18.69 -4.26
CA GLU A 32 4.19 -18.10 -3.08
C GLU A 32 3.75 -16.68 -3.44
N ALA A 33 2.45 -16.43 -3.35
CA ALA A 33 1.92 -15.08 -3.52
C ALA A 33 2.28 -14.25 -2.28
N VAL A 34 3.17 -13.27 -2.46
CA VAL A 34 3.49 -12.29 -1.41
C VAL A 34 2.38 -11.24 -1.40
N ASP A 35 1.62 -11.18 -0.30
CA ASP A 35 0.54 -10.20 -0.12
C ASP A 35 1.12 -8.88 0.40
N ALA A 36 1.26 -7.89 -0.49
CA ALA A 36 1.65 -6.54 -0.13
C ALA A 36 0.44 -5.78 0.45
N ALA A 37 0.05 -6.14 1.68
CA ALA A 37 -1.11 -5.60 2.36
C ALA A 37 -0.91 -4.11 2.74
N ARG A 38 -1.97 -3.30 2.61
CA ARG A 38 -1.96 -1.89 3.05
C ARG A 38 -2.25 -1.85 4.54
N LEU A 39 -1.42 -1.14 5.32
CA LEU A 39 -1.70 -0.90 6.73
C LEU A 39 -2.57 0.34 6.89
N SER A 40 -3.78 0.18 7.45
CA SER A 40 -4.66 1.30 7.76
C SER A 40 -4.26 1.96 9.08
N ASN A 41 -4.25 3.29 9.10
CA ASN A 41 -3.83 4.10 10.23
C ASN A 41 -4.95 5.05 10.67
N ALA A 42 -5.05 5.30 11.97
CA ALA A 42 -6.05 6.19 12.56
C ALA A 42 -5.66 7.67 12.49
N VAL A 43 -4.40 7.99 12.20
CA VAL A 43 -3.89 9.36 12.13
C VAL A 43 -3.11 9.59 10.84
N ALA A 44 -3.44 10.68 10.15
CA ALA A 44 -2.67 11.25 9.07
C ALA A 44 -1.85 12.43 9.58
N VAL A 45 -0.56 12.46 9.27
CA VAL A 45 0.36 13.54 9.65
C VAL A 45 0.58 14.41 8.43
N PHE A 46 0.21 15.67 8.54
CA PHE A 46 0.39 16.66 7.47
C PHE A 46 1.49 17.64 7.83
N SER A 47 2.17 18.13 6.81
CA SER A 47 2.97 19.34 6.89
C SER A 47 2.23 20.46 6.17
N GLY A 48 2.22 21.63 6.78
CA GLY A 48 1.70 22.85 6.18
C GLY A 48 2.75 23.95 6.20
N ILE A 49 2.85 24.72 5.12
CA ILE A 49 3.67 25.93 5.05
C ILE A 49 2.79 27.17 4.92
N ASP A 50 3.09 28.19 5.70
CA ASP A 50 2.61 29.55 5.45
C ASP A 50 3.64 30.27 4.57
N LYS A 51 3.27 30.58 3.32
CA LYS A 51 4.15 31.24 2.34
C LYS A 51 4.47 32.69 2.70
N ILE A 52 3.68 33.32 3.55
CA ILE A 52 3.90 34.70 3.99
C ILE A 52 4.99 34.73 5.05
N THR A 53 4.95 33.80 6.00
CA THR A 53 5.92 33.74 7.11
C THR A 53 7.10 32.79 6.85
N GLY A 54 6.98 31.90 5.85
CA GLY A 54 7.95 30.84 5.56
C GLY A 54 7.99 29.73 6.60
N ARG A 55 7.05 29.69 7.55
CA ARG A 55 7.03 28.70 8.64
C ARG A 55 6.35 27.41 8.17
N ILE A 56 7.03 26.28 8.37
CA ILE A 56 6.46 24.94 8.20
C ILE A 56 6.03 24.42 9.58
N THR A 57 4.83 23.87 9.65
CA THR A 57 4.29 23.21 10.84
C THR A 57 3.78 21.82 10.50
N THR A 58 4.13 20.85 11.33
CA THR A 58 3.57 19.50 11.26
C THR A 58 2.39 19.41 12.22
N PHE A 59 1.30 18.80 11.77
CA PHE A 59 0.12 18.59 12.59
C PHE A 59 -0.52 17.23 12.30
N ASP A 60 -1.03 16.62 13.36
CA ASP A 60 -1.73 15.35 13.32
C ASP A 60 -3.22 15.57 13.10
N VAL A 61 -3.82 14.74 12.23
CA VAL A 61 -5.25 14.76 11.98
C VAL A 61 -5.78 13.34 12.07
N TYR A 62 -6.73 13.12 12.97
CA TYR A 62 -7.45 11.87 13.07
C TYR A 62 -8.31 11.64 11.83
N ILE A 63 -8.44 10.39 11.39
CA ILE A 63 -9.27 10.07 10.23
C ILE A 63 -10.73 10.43 10.49
N GLY A 64 -11.33 11.17 9.56
CA GLY A 64 -12.71 11.66 9.66
C GLY A 64 -12.85 13.02 10.34
N GLU A 65 -11.79 13.49 11.01
CA GLU A 65 -11.77 14.77 11.71
C GLU A 65 -11.25 15.89 10.81
N THR A 66 -11.62 17.12 11.16
CA THR A 66 -11.20 18.32 10.44
C THR A 66 -10.30 19.16 11.31
N VAL A 67 -9.07 19.42 10.84
CA VAL A 67 -8.14 20.35 11.48
C VAL A 67 -7.96 21.57 10.60
N GLN A 68 -7.89 22.74 11.23
CA GLN A 68 -7.67 24.00 10.55
C GLN A 68 -6.18 24.35 10.52
N PHE A 69 -5.67 24.64 9.32
CA PHE A 69 -4.34 25.21 9.09
C PHE A 69 -4.49 26.53 8.32
N GLY A 70 -4.33 27.65 9.03
CA GLY A 70 -4.56 28.97 8.45
C GLY A 70 -6.00 29.14 7.98
N ALA A 71 -6.18 29.39 6.68
CA ALA A 71 -7.50 29.47 6.04
C ALA A 71 -8.00 28.11 5.50
N LEU A 72 -7.22 27.04 5.64
CA LEU A 72 -7.56 25.72 5.11
C LEU A 72 -8.13 24.82 6.21
N GLN A 73 -9.13 24.03 5.87
CA GLN A 73 -9.68 22.93 6.66
C GLN A 73 -9.32 21.61 5.99
N VAL A 74 -8.56 20.78 6.69
CA VAL A 74 -7.98 19.53 6.17
C VAL A 74 -8.70 18.35 6.83
N THR A 75 -9.30 17.50 6.01
CA THR A 75 -10.09 16.35 6.47
C THR A 75 -9.64 15.06 5.75
N PRO A 76 -8.73 14.27 6.36
CA PRO A 76 -8.35 12.97 5.81
C PRO A 76 -9.48 11.95 6.00
N ARG A 77 -9.77 11.17 4.96
CA ARG A 77 -10.79 10.10 4.99
C ARG A 77 -10.19 8.71 5.20
N VAL A 78 -8.96 8.49 4.74
CA VAL A 78 -8.19 7.26 4.96
C VAL A 78 -6.69 7.59 4.95
N CYS A 79 -5.88 6.86 5.69
CA CYS A 79 -4.41 6.96 5.60
C CYS A 79 -3.81 5.56 5.61
N TYR A 80 -3.02 5.24 4.58
CA TYR A 80 -2.38 3.95 4.40
C TYR A 80 -0.86 4.09 4.44
N SER A 81 -0.21 3.15 5.13
CA SER A 81 1.24 2.93 5.08
C SER A 81 1.55 1.50 4.62
N ARG A 82 2.84 1.22 4.46
CA ARG A 82 3.38 -0.12 4.21
C ARG A 82 4.17 -0.58 5.43
N ASP A 83 4.44 -1.88 5.48
CA ASP A 83 5.38 -2.42 6.46
C ASP A 83 6.79 -1.88 6.19
N ASP A 84 7.69 -2.07 7.16
CA ASP A 84 9.05 -1.56 7.12
C ASP A 84 9.98 -2.36 6.17
N THR A 85 9.58 -3.56 5.76
CA THR A 85 10.36 -4.40 4.83
C THR A 85 10.10 -4.05 3.36
N GLU A 86 9.00 -3.35 3.05
CA GLU A 86 8.69 -2.81 1.72
C GLU A 86 9.13 -1.32 1.58
N ALA A 87 9.27 -0.87 0.34
CA ALA A 87 9.43 0.56 0.05
C ALA A 87 8.25 1.36 0.62
N GLN A 88 8.56 2.39 1.41
CA GLN A 88 7.57 3.23 2.08
C GLN A 88 6.70 3.99 1.07
N LYS A 89 5.47 3.52 0.89
CA LYS A 89 4.43 4.16 0.07
C LYS A 89 3.28 4.57 0.96
N ILE A 90 3.34 5.82 1.41
CA ILE A 90 2.33 6.39 2.31
C ILE A 90 1.38 7.24 1.49
N THR A 91 0.08 6.96 1.63
CA THR A 91 -0.97 7.64 0.87
C THR A 91 -2.17 7.98 1.73
N THR A 92 -2.82 9.10 1.46
CA THR A 92 -4.07 9.51 2.11
C THR A 92 -5.07 9.98 1.07
N PHE A 93 -6.36 9.70 1.27
CA PHE A 93 -7.40 10.41 0.55
C PHE A 93 -7.88 11.54 1.45
N VAL A 94 -7.81 12.77 0.95
CA VAL A 94 -8.08 13.96 1.76
C VAL A 94 -8.99 14.92 1.01
N GLU A 95 -9.88 15.56 1.77
CA GLU A 95 -10.66 16.71 1.37
C GLU A 95 -10.06 17.96 2.01
N VAL A 96 -9.84 19.01 1.21
CA VAL A 96 -9.39 20.31 1.71
C VAL A 96 -10.35 21.39 1.28
N GLU A 97 -10.80 22.16 2.26
CA GLU A 97 -11.71 23.28 2.10
C GLU A 97 -10.99 24.58 2.49
N GLU A 98 -11.36 25.69 1.84
CA GLU A 98 -10.86 27.02 2.11
C GLU A 98 -11.98 27.86 2.74
N ILE A 99 -11.64 28.57 3.82
CA ILE A 99 -12.47 29.61 4.42
C ILE A 99 -12.09 30.93 3.76
N THR A 100 -12.98 31.45 2.92
CA THR A 100 -12.78 32.71 2.21
C THR A 100 -12.91 33.93 3.12
N LEU A 101 -12.51 35.11 2.63
CA LEU A 101 -12.64 36.39 3.37
C LEU A 101 -14.09 36.74 3.70
N ASP A 102 -15.05 36.34 2.87
CA ASP A 102 -16.49 36.48 3.12
C ASP A 102 -17.07 35.32 3.96
N ARG A 103 -16.21 34.52 4.61
CA ARG A 103 -16.55 33.40 5.50
C ARG A 103 -17.37 32.30 4.83
N LYS A 104 -17.18 32.10 3.52
CA LYS A 104 -17.74 30.94 2.81
C LYS A 104 -16.74 29.80 2.86
N ILE A 105 -17.26 28.59 3.02
CA ILE A 105 -16.47 27.37 2.95
C ILE A 105 -16.62 26.80 1.55
N ARG A 106 -15.51 26.62 0.84
CA ARG A 106 -15.49 25.97 -0.47
C ARG A 106 -14.43 24.88 -0.51
N ARG A 107 -14.77 23.75 -1.11
CA ARG A 107 -13.81 22.67 -1.35
C ARG A 107 -12.87 23.06 -2.49
N ILE A 108 -11.57 23.07 -2.20
CA ILE A 108 -10.52 23.42 -3.17
C ILE A 108 -9.76 22.19 -3.66
N PHE A 109 -9.77 21.10 -2.90
CA PHE A 109 -9.11 19.86 -3.25
C PHE A 109 -9.88 18.64 -2.73
N THR A 110 -9.92 17.59 -3.54
CA THR A 110 -10.32 16.25 -3.10
C THR A 110 -9.51 15.24 -3.89
N GLY A 111 -8.79 14.35 -3.21
CA GLY A 111 -7.94 13.41 -3.93
C GLY A 111 -6.93 12.67 -3.06
N TRP A 112 -6.13 11.87 -3.75
CA TRP A 112 -5.04 11.12 -3.14
C TRP A 112 -3.79 11.98 -3.03
N MET A 113 -3.20 12.02 -1.83
CA MET A 113 -1.89 12.59 -1.57
C MET A 113 -0.87 11.48 -1.30
N PHE A 114 0.39 11.74 -1.66
CA PHE A 114 1.51 10.80 -1.59
C PHE A 114 2.64 11.44 -0.80
N ALA A 115 3.09 10.80 0.28
CA ALA A 115 4.13 11.38 1.13
C ALA A 115 5.52 11.36 0.48
N ASP A 116 5.78 10.37 -0.37
CA ASP A 116 7.03 10.19 -1.13
C ASP A 116 7.13 11.10 -2.36
N SER A 117 6.01 11.66 -2.81
CA SER A 117 5.96 12.60 -3.93
C SER A 117 4.92 13.71 -3.70
N PRO A 118 5.14 14.62 -2.73
CA PRO A 118 4.20 15.70 -2.42
C PRO A 118 3.85 16.55 -3.64
N GLY A 119 4.82 16.83 -4.51
CA GLY A 119 4.61 17.64 -5.72
C GLY A 119 3.67 17.04 -6.76
N LEU A 120 3.23 15.78 -6.63
CA LEU A 120 2.24 15.20 -7.55
C LEU A 120 0.80 15.62 -7.22
N ASN A 121 0.46 15.71 -5.93
CA ASN A 121 -0.93 15.92 -5.51
C ASN A 121 -1.07 16.70 -4.18
N ALA A 122 -0.12 17.56 -3.82
CA ALA A 122 -0.28 18.46 -2.69
C ALA A 122 -1.34 19.55 -2.97
N VAL A 123 -1.87 20.17 -1.90
CA VAL A 123 -2.65 21.40 -2.04
C VAL A 123 -1.69 22.56 -2.13
N GLU A 124 -1.71 23.25 -3.27
CA GLU A 124 -1.04 24.52 -3.46
C GLU A 124 -2.07 25.66 -3.40
N HIS A 125 -2.12 26.37 -2.28
CA HIS A 125 -2.95 27.56 -2.12
C HIS A 125 -2.07 28.82 -2.17
N PRO A 126 -2.58 29.99 -2.62
CA PRO A 126 -1.74 31.18 -2.81
C PRO A 126 -0.97 31.62 -1.55
N VAL A 127 -1.51 31.31 -0.37
CA VAL A 127 -0.94 31.68 0.95
C VAL A 127 -0.41 30.48 1.72
N TYR A 128 -0.98 29.29 1.51
CA TYR A 128 -0.71 28.10 2.34
C TYR A 128 -0.46 26.91 1.43
N ASP A 129 0.48 26.03 1.74
CA ASP A 129 0.50 24.68 1.13
C ASP A 129 0.30 23.63 2.21
N VAL A 130 -0.33 22.52 1.83
CA VAL A 130 -0.51 21.35 2.70
C VAL A 130 -0.21 20.08 1.93
N TRP A 131 0.59 19.21 2.53
CA TRP A 131 0.92 17.91 1.98
C TRP A 131 1.00 16.82 3.06
N LEU A 132 0.77 15.58 2.64
CA LEU A 132 0.94 14.41 3.51
C LEU A 132 2.43 14.21 3.83
N GLN A 133 2.74 13.95 5.10
CA GLN A 133 4.09 13.61 5.55
C GLN A 133 4.20 12.14 5.98
N SER A 134 3.23 11.63 6.75
CA SER A 134 3.23 10.22 7.17
C SER A 134 1.83 9.78 7.65
N CYS A 135 1.66 8.47 7.89
CA CYS A 135 0.51 7.93 8.62
C CYS A 135 1.03 7.26 9.90
N LYS A 136 0.25 7.31 10.98
CA LYS A 136 0.59 6.61 12.23
C LYS A 136 -0.64 6.06 12.94
N ALA A 137 -0.45 5.01 13.74
CA ALA A 137 -1.53 4.37 14.47
C ALA A 137 -2.08 5.21 15.62
N THR A 138 -1.22 6.00 16.28
CA THR A 138 -1.57 6.80 17.47
C THR A 138 -0.93 8.20 17.41
N SER A 139 -1.57 9.20 18.02
CA SER A 139 -1.03 10.53 18.23
C SER A 139 -0.88 10.82 19.72
N ASP A 140 0.05 11.72 20.07
CA ASP A 140 0.18 12.24 21.43
C ASP A 140 -0.97 13.20 21.78
N LEU A 141 -1.70 13.70 20.78
CA LEU A 141 -2.90 14.50 20.97
C LEU A 141 -4.08 13.57 21.27
N PRO A 142 -4.87 13.84 22.32
CA PRO A 142 -6.04 13.02 22.63
C PRO A 142 -7.07 13.10 21.49
N PRO A 143 -7.71 11.98 21.12
CA PRO A 143 -8.81 11.98 20.17
C PRO A 143 -9.95 12.93 20.62
N PRO A 144 -10.69 13.56 19.69
CA PRO A 144 -11.70 14.58 20.01
C PRO A 144 -12.80 14.11 20.97
N ASP A 145 -13.22 12.85 20.88
CA ASP A 145 -14.23 12.24 21.75
C ASP A 145 -13.76 12.11 23.21
N THR A 146 -12.47 11.86 23.42
CA THR A 146 -11.85 11.84 24.75
C THR A 146 -11.58 13.25 25.29
N ALA A 147 -11.33 14.24 24.43
CA ALA A 147 -11.09 15.62 24.83
C ALA A 147 -12.35 16.32 25.38
N GLN A 148 -13.54 15.98 24.87
CA GLN A 148 -14.81 16.55 25.34
C GLN A 148 -15.28 15.99 26.70
N LYS A 149 -14.65 14.91 27.19
CA LYS A 149 -15.06 14.22 28.42
C LYS A 149 -14.25 14.62 29.66
N ARG A 150 -13.41 15.67 29.58
CA ARG A 150 -12.64 16.23 30.70
C ARG A 150 -13.20 17.55 31.19
#